data_AF-A0A2H1FE13-F1
#
_entry.id   AF-A0A2H1FE13-F1
#
_cell.length_a   1.000
_cell.length_b   1.000
_cell.length_c   1.000
_cell.angle_alpha   90.00
_cell.angle_beta   90.00
_cell.angle_gamma   90.00
#
_symmetry.space_group_name_H-M   'P 1'
#
loop_
_entity.id
_entity.type
_entity.pdbx_description
1 polymer ?
#
loop_
_entity_poly.entity_id
_entity_poly.type
_entity_poly.pdbx_seq_one_letter_code
_entity_poly.pdbx_strand_id
1 'polypeptide(L)'
;MPKQITLDGWLISHLAILLKKASSHVTKTKTPLVLYRNTLEEEEEAYQETVCTITDGYVIVQVITSGGGVVPSFQQQFVFTPDEFPNWLMRKSKDLFLQCIDTLEEQFN
;
A
#
# COMPACT_ATOMS: atom_id res chain seq x y z
N MET A 1 34.67 -2.40 5.11
CA MET A 1 34.23 -1.30 4.23
C MET A 1 32.73 -1.11 4.46
N PRO A 2 32.25 0.07 4.87
CA PRO A 2 30.82 0.29 5.06
C PRO A 2 30.10 0.15 3.71
N LYS A 3 28.98 -0.60 3.67
CA LYS A 3 28.13 -0.71 2.47
C LYS A 3 27.61 0.68 2.13
N GLN A 4 28.01 1.21 0.97
CA GLN A 4 27.41 2.42 0.42
C GLN A 4 25.96 2.09 0.06
N ILE A 5 25.00 2.64 0.82
CA ILE A 5 23.58 2.52 0.53
C ILE A 5 23.20 3.69 -0.37
N THR A 6 22.53 3.39 -1.49
CA THR A 6 21.91 4.41 -2.35
C THR A 6 20.67 4.99 -1.64
N LEU A 7 20.27 6.21 -1.99
CA LEU A 7 19.06 6.82 -1.43
C LEU A 7 17.84 5.91 -1.63
N ASP A 8 17.67 5.33 -2.82
CA ASP A 8 16.57 4.40 -3.10
C ASP A 8 16.65 3.14 -2.24
N GLY A 9 17.86 2.59 -2.03
CA GLY A 9 18.04 1.42 -1.17
C GLY A 9 17.71 1.71 0.30
N TRP A 10 18.01 2.93 0.76
CA TRP A 10 17.62 3.40 2.09
C TRP A 10 16.10 3.54 2.19
N LEU A 11 15.47 4.22 1.22
CA LEU A 11 14.03 4.42 1.18
C LEU A 11 13.25 3.10 1.17
N ILE A 12 13.65 2.14 0.33
CA ILE A 12 13.05 0.80 0.27
C ILE A 12 13.11 0.10 1.62
N SER A 13 14.27 0.16 2.28
CA SER A 13 14.47 -0.43 3.61
C SER A 13 13.63 0.29 4.67
N HIS A 14 13.52 1.61 4.58
CA HIS A 14 12.73 2.44 5.49
C HIS A 14 11.25 2.12 5.40
N LEU A 15 10.69 2.04 4.18
CA LEU A 15 9.29 1.66 4.00
C LEU A 15 9.02 0.24 4.53
N ALA A 16 9.94 -0.72 4.34
CA ALA A 16 9.79 -2.07 4.92
C ALA A 16 9.69 -2.04 6.45
N ILE A 17 10.49 -1.19 7.12
CA ILE A 17 10.46 -1.02 8.58
C ILE A 17 9.12 -0.42 9.03
N LEU A 18 8.65 0.63 8.36
CA LEU A 18 7.37 1.26 8.64
C LEU A 18 6.20 0.28 8.47
N LEU A 19 6.22 -0.53 7.41
CA LEU A 19 5.19 -1.55 7.18
C LEU A 19 5.20 -2.63 8.26
N LYS A 20 6.36 -3.05 8.77
CA LYS A 20 6.43 -4.00 9.90
C LYS A 20 5.85 -3.41 11.18
N LYS A 21 6.10 -2.13 11.44
CA LYS A 21 5.50 -1.39 12.56
C LYS A 21 3.98 -1.31 12.40
N ALA A 22 3.52 -0.98 11.20
CA ALA A 22 2.10 -0.89 10.86
C ALA A 22 1.39 -2.25 10.97
N SER A 23 1.99 -3.32 10.44
CA SER A 23 1.50 -4.69 10.61
C SER A 23 1.33 -5.03 12.08
N SER A 24 2.35 -4.75 12.91
CA SER A 24 2.29 -5.00 14.35
C SER A 24 1.20 -4.19 15.05
N HIS A 25 0.91 -2.97 14.57
CA HIS A 25 -0.21 -2.16 15.05
C HIS A 25 -1.55 -2.80 14.66
N VAL A 26 -1.73 -3.19 13.39
CA VAL A 26 -2.93 -3.88 12.90
C VAL A 26 -3.18 -5.18 13.66
N THR A 27 -2.15 -5.96 13.96
CA THR A 27 -2.27 -7.19 14.76
C THR A 27 -2.89 -6.91 16.14
N LYS A 28 -2.56 -5.77 16.75
CA LYS A 28 -3.06 -5.35 18.08
C LYS A 28 -4.46 -4.76 18.01
N THR A 29 -4.73 -3.90 17.03
CA THR A 29 -6.02 -3.19 16.92
C THR A 29 -7.10 -4.00 16.20
N LYS A 30 -6.70 -5.02 15.44
CA LYS A 30 -7.56 -5.79 14.52
C LYS A 30 -8.24 -4.95 13.45
N THR A 31 -7.68 -3.77 13.16
CA THR A 31 -8.17 -2.84 12.15
C THR A 31 -7.12 -2.67 11.06
N PRO A 32 -7.39 -3.08 9.80
CA PRO A 32 -6.49 -2.82 8.69
C PRO A 32 -6.27 -1.32 8.46
N LEU A 33 -5.09 -0.97 7.95
CA LEU A 33 -4.76 0.42 7.62
C LEU A 33 -4.68 0.59 6.11
N VAL A 34 -5.44 1.53 5.57
CA VAL A 34 -5.37 1.91 4.15
C VAL A 34 -4.13 2.79 3.97
N LEU A 35 -3.22 2.37 3.08
CA LEU A 35 -2.00 3.11 2.75
C LEU A 35 -2.27 4.16 1.68
N TYR A 36 -3.07 3.82 0.67
CA TYR A 36 -3.57 4.76 -0.33
C TYR A 36 -4.83 4.22 -1.02
N ARG A 37 -5.57 5.15 -1.64
CA ARG A 37 -6.73 4.87 -2.51
C ARG A 37 -6.69 5.83 -3.68
N ASN A 38 -6.76 5.29 -4.90
CA ASN A 38 -6.75 6.06 -6.13
C ASN A 38 -7.88 5.61 -7.05
N THR A 39 -8.71 6.54 -7.51
CA THR A 39 -9.67 6.30 -8.60
C THR A 39 -8.91 6.11 -9.92
N LEU A 40 -9.28 5.09 -10.68
CA LEU A 40 -8.75 4.80 -12.02
C LEU A 40 -9.67 5.40 -13.09
N GLU A 41 -10.95 5.06 -13.03
CA GLU A 41 -11.96 5.41 -14.04
C GLU A 41 -13.34 5.61 -13.38
N GLU A 42 -14.18 6.44 -13.99
CA GLU A 42 -15.58 6.66 -13.62
C GLU A 42 -16.44 6.57 -14.90
N GLU A 43 -17.45 5.70 -14.90
CA GLU A 43 -18.40 5.51 -16.01
C GLU A 43 -19.80 5.25 -15.46
N GLU A 44 -20.78 6.03 -15.91
CA GLU A 44 -22.21 5.85 -15.59
C GLU A 44 -22.48 5.54 -14.09
N GLU A 45 -21.94 6.38 -13.20
CA GLU A 45 -22.04 6.28 -11.73
C GLU A 45 -21.29 5.09 -11.08
N ALA A 46 -20.68 4.20 -11.87
CA ALA A 46 -19.71 3.22 -11.40
C ALA A 46 -18.30 3.81 -11.45
N TYR A 47 -17.45 3.40 -10.51
CA TYR A 47 -16.06 3.79 -10.47
C TYR A 47 -15.16 2.59 -10.18
N GLN A 48 -13.98 2.62 -10.80
CA GLN A 48 -12.92 1.69 -10.55
C GLN A 48 -11.83 2.37 -9.73
N GLU A 49 -11.34 1.71 -8.69
CA GLU A 49 -10.31 2.24 -7.82
C GLU A 49 -9.26 1.17 -7.48
N THR A 50 -8.05 1.64 -7.17
CA THR A 50 -7.03 0.83 -6.51
C THR A 50 -7.00 1.17 -5.03
N VAL A 51 -7.15 0.16 -4.17
CA VAL A 51 -7.02 0.29 -2.72
C VAL A 51 -5.82 -0.53 -2.26
N CYS A 52 -4.90 0.11 -1.55
CA CYS A 52 -3.76 -0.56 -0.92
C CYS A 52 -3.95 -0.56 0.59
N THR A 53 -3.93 -1.74 1.20
CA THR A 53 -4.19 -1.92 2.63
C THR A 53 -3.11 -2.79 3.25
N ILE A 54 -2.63 -2.41 4.43
CA ILE A 54 -1.82 -3.29 5.27
C ILE A 54 -2.69 -4.00 6.31
N THR A 55 -2.46 -5.30 6.42
CA THR A 55 -3.12 -6.24 7.33
C THR A 55 -2.08 -6.89 8.25
N ASP A 56 -2.48 -7.91 9.01
CA ASP A 56 -1.56 -8.70 9.84
C ASP A 56 -0.61 -9.52 8.94
N GLY A 57 0.60 -9.02 8.74
CA GLY A 57 1.68 -9.68 8.02
C GLY A 57 1.71 -9.46 6.51
N TYR A 58 0.73 -8.77 5.93
CA TYR A 58 0.60 -8.62 4.48
C TYR A 58 0.14 -7.24 4.04
N VAL A 59 0.66 -6.78 2.91
CA VAL A 59 0.14 -5.64 2.14
C VAL A 59 -0.66 -6.17 0.95
N ILE A 60 -1.90 -5.73 0.82
CA ILE A 60 -2.84 -6.16 -0.20
C ILE A 60 -3.16 -4.96 -1.09
N VAL A 61 -2.95 -5.12 -2.40
CA VAL A 61 -3.37 -4.14 -3.42
C VAL A 61 -4.51 -4.72 -4.21
N GLN A 62 -5.65 -4.06 -4.20
CA GLN A 62 -6.87 -4.50 -4.88
C GLN A 62 -7.32 -3.46 -5.89
N VAL A 63 -7.76 -3.92 -7.06
CA VAL A 63 -8.52 -3.11 -8.01
C VAL A 63 -9.99 -3.50 -7.86
N ILE A 64 -10.83 -2.54 -7.50
CA ILE A 64 -12.22 -2.74 -7.14
C ILE A 64 -13.08 -1.91 -8.08
N THR A 65 -14.16 -2.48 -8.59
CA THR A 65 -15.22 -1.75 -9.28
C THR A 65 -16.44 -1.71 -8.37
N SER A 66 -17.02 -0.53 -8.15
CA SER A 66 -18.24 -0.35 -7.36
C SER A 66 -19.03 0.89 -7.80
N GLY A 67 -20.30 1.01 -7.39
CA GLY A 67 -21.19 2.11 -7.80
C GLY A 67 -22.12 1.76 -8.97
N GLY A 68 -22.93 2.72 -9.42
CA GLY A 68 -23.77 2.60 -10.62
C GLY A 68 -24.77 1.43 -10.67
N GLY A 69 -25.21 0.93 -9.51
CA GLY A 69 -26.04 -0.28 -9.43
C GLY A 69 -25.30 -1.59 -9.73
N VAL A 70 -23.98 -1.54 -9.95
CA VAL A 70 -23.11 -2.71 -10.14
C VAL A 70 -22.75 -3.33 -8.79
N VAL A 71 -22.81 -4.67 -8.71
CA VAL A 71 -22.36 -5.40 -7.53
C VAL A 71 -20.84 -5.21 -7.38
N PRO A 72 -20.35 -4.74 -6.21
CA PRO A 72 -18.92 -4.56 -6.00
C PRO A 72 -18.13 -5.83 -6.30
N SER A 73 -17.05 -5.69 -7.08
CA SER A 73 -16.25 -6.82 -7.53
C SER A 73 -14.75 -6.50 -7.54
N PHE A 74 -13.95 -7.51 -7.21
CA PHE A 74 -12.49 -7.43 -7.30
C PHE A 74 -12.06 -7.81 -8.71
N GLN A 75 -11.48 -6.85 -9.42
CA GLN A 75 -10.93 -7.08 -10.75
C GLN A 75 -9.52 -7.68 -10.67
N GLN A 76 -8.75 -7.27 -9.67
CA GLN A 76 -7.40 -7.76 -9.45
C GLN A 76 -7.00 -7.68 -7.98
N GLN A 77 -6.16 -8.61 -7.53
CA GLN A 77 -5.59 -8.60 -6.19
C GLN A 77 -4.13 -9.06 -6.22
N PHE A 78 -3.28 -8.32 -5.53
CA PHE A 78 -1.90 -8.68 -5.25
C PHE A 78 -1.68 -8.73 -3.75
N VAL A 79 -0.92 -9.71 -3.29
CA VAL A 79 -0.57 -9.89 -1.87
C VAL A 79 0.94 -9.93 -1.77
N PHE A 80 1.49 -9.11 -0.89
CA PHE A 80 2.91 -8.97 -0.65
C PHE A 80 3.21 -9.08 0.83
N THR A 81 4.38 -9.62 1.16
CA THR A 81 4.96 -9.38 2.49
C THR A 81 5.45 -7.93 2.62
N PRO A 82 5.62 -7.40 3.85
CA PRO A 82 6.20 -6.07 4.08
C PRO A 82 7.58 -5.86 3.46
N ASP A 83 8.34 -6.93 3.20
CA ASP A 83 9.68 -6.86 2.61
C ASP A 83 9.64 -6.84 1.06
N GLU A 84 8.64 -7.46 0.45
CA GLU A 84 8.48 -7.51 -1.02
C GLU A 84 7.82 -6.25 -1.57
N PHE A 85 6.83 -5.72 -0.86
CA PHE A 85 6.00 -4.60 -1.32
C PHE A 85 6.80 -3.33 -1.69
N PRO A 86 7.79 -2.87 -0.90
CA PRO A 86 8.52 -1.64 -1.20
C PRO A 86 9.25 -1.68 -2.55
N ASN A 87 9.87 -2.82 -2.88
CA ASN A 87 10.56 -3.00 -4.15
C ASN A 87 9.59 -2.98 -5.33
N TRP A 88 8.43 -3.64 -5.18
CA TRP A 88 7.39 -3.64 -6.20
C TRP A 88 6.81 -2.23 -6.40
N LEU A 89 6.49 -1.53 -5.31
CA LEU A 89 5.87 -0.22 -5.36
C LEU A 89 6.83 0.82 -5.96
N MET A 90 8.11 0.82 -5.58
CA MET A 90 9.12 1.73 -6.14
C MET A 90 9.22 1.61 -7.67
N ARG A 91 9.13 0.38 -8.21
CA ARG A 91 9.14 0.15 -9.66
C ARG A 91 7.84 0.57 -10.34
N LYS A 92 6.72 0.45 -9.62
CA LYS A 92 5.38 0.76 -10.15
C LYS A 92 5.10 2.26 -10.17
N SER A 93 5.39 2.97 -9.08
CA SER A 93 5.16 4.41 -8.93
C SER A 93 5.96 4.96 -7.77
N LYS A 94 6.89 5.88 -8.07
CA LYS A 94 7.66 6.59 -7.05
C LYS A 94 6.79 7.51 -6.19
N ASP A 95 5.74 8.09 -6.76
CA ASP A 95 4.86 9.00 -6.05
C ASP A 95 4.03 8.26 -5.00
N LEU A 96 3.41 7.13 -5.38
CA LEU A 96 2.71 6.27 -4.42
C LEU A 96 3.64 5.71 -3.34
N PHE A 97 4.89 5.42 -3.71
CA PHE A 97 5.92 4.98 -2.78
C PHE A 97 6.19 6.04 -1.70
N LEU A 98 6.40 7.29 -2.10
CA LEU A 98 6.65 8.39 -1.16
C LEU A 98 5.39 8.68 -0.32
N GLN A 99 4.20 8.68 -0.93
CA GLN A 99 2.95 8.83 -0.21
C GLN A 99 2.77 7.77 0.88
N CYS A 100 3.14 6.50 0.62
CA CYS A 100 3.08 5.45 1.64
C CYS A 100 4.02 5.73 2.82
N ILE A 101 5.21 6.27 2.55
CA ILE A 101 6.15 6.67 3.62
C ILE A 101 5.51 7.78 4.43
N ASP A 102 5.07 8.87 3.80
CA ASP A 102 4.48 10.03 4.48
C ASP A 102 3.28 9.60 5.35
N THR A 103 2.37 8.80 4.79
CA THR A 103 1.18 8.28 5.50
C THR A 103 1.57 7.46 6.75
N LEU A 104 2.59 6.60 6.63
CA LEU A 104 3.03 5.76 7.74
C LEU A 104 3.85 6.54 8.77
N GLU A 105 4.62 7.52 8.34
CA GLU A 105 5.33 8.42 9.25
C GLU A 105 4.35 9.29 10.04
N GLU A 106 3.35 9.89 9.40
CA GLU A 106 2.29 10.65 10.09
C GLU A 106 1.52 9.79 11.11
N GLN A 107 1.31 8.52 10.79
CA GLN A 107 0.59 7.59 11.68
C GLN A 107 1.42 7.14 12.88
N PHE A 108 2.76 7.13 12.78
CA PHE A 108 3.62 6.43 13.73
C PHE A 108 4.81 7.23 14.29
N ASN A 109 5.06 8.45 13.83
CA ASN A 109 5.97 9.42 14.47
C ASN A 109 5.22 10.27 15.49
#